data_AF-A0A2A7HSC8-F1
#
_entry.id   AF-A0A2A7HSC8-F1
#
_cell.length_a   1.000
_cell.length_b   1.000
_cell.length_c   1.000
_cell.angle_alpha   90.00
_cell.angle_beta   90.00
_cell.angle_gamma   90.00
#
_symmetry.space_group_name_H-M   'P 1'
#
loop_
_entity.id
_entity.type
_entity.pdbx_description
1 polymer ?
#
loop_
_entity_poly.entity_id
_entity_poly.type
_entity_poly.pdbx_seq_one_letter_code
_entity_poly.pdbx_strand_id
1 'polypeptide(L)'
;MKKKVNYKKKLNTNNSRKLVLTAKLLTATCVMIAPFAPNVSNHIPFAQSGVAYADGLTDITILQNAKLTTSNDHPVQKPDGSYDFDLTLSGRALAEVGALDDKKIVFTIPEELRGKITNPTVDISVELLPLQLADVPLLNTTLTGLQNTLSQLNGILKPIGNIPLVGGLVKGLLTAITNLTTNVNQTIEGLKHLGNYTDSLPGVISNDGSTITVDFDEGLGNYLKKTYAEILSPLVNGLDQFVKDLVNGLPLLGKILGPVLNPILDTALKPVLGLLQGVINGTGDLTNALLNARILGENKYTLHATTSDPNVPFSDFHAAAIKGNLINLDLITKGASKQTIHWKDDSDSDSDSDSDS
;
A
#
# COMPACT_ATOMS: atom_id res chain seq x y z
N MET A 1 -14.14 -12.81 -74.38
CA MET A 1 -14.14 -11.88 -73.22
C MET A 1 -13.68 -12.63 -71.97
N LYS A 2 -12.56 -12.21 -71.34
CA LYS A 2 -11.95 -12.89 -70.18
C LYS A 2 -12.66 -12.49 -68.88
N LYS A 3 -13.15 -13.47 -68.12
CA LYS A 3 -13.74 -13.30 -66.77
C LYS A 3 -12.69 -12.71 -65.82
N LYS A 4 -12.96 -11.51 -65.28
CA LYS A 4 -12.14 -10.87 -64.24
C LYS A 4 -12.26 -11.67 -62.94
N VAL A 5 -11.17 -12.33 -62.56
CA VAL A 5 -11.03 -13.00 -61.27
C VAL A 5 -11.04 -11.93 -60.17
N ASN A 6 -11.98 -12.02 -59.24
CA ASN A 6 -12.08 -11.09 -58.12
C ASN A 6 -11.08 -11.50 -57.03
N TYR A 7 -9.87 -10.96 -57.11
CA TYR A 7 -8.74 -11.29 -56.24
C TYR A 7 -9.05 -11.11 -54.74
N LYS A 8 -9.91 -10.16 -54.38
CA LYS A 8 -10.31 -9.92 -52.98
C LYS A 8 -11.08 -11.10 -52.38
N LYS A 9 -11.96 -11.74 -53.16
CA LYS A 9 -12.74 -12.90 -52.70
C LYS A 9 -11.84 -14.13 -52.49
N LYS A 10 -10.84 -14.31 -53.36
CA LYS A 10 -9.88 -15.42 -53.28
C LYS A 10 -8.89 -15.27 -52.11
N LEU A 11 -8.55 -14.03 -51.74
CA LEU A 11 -7.66 -13.74 -50.61
C LEU A 11 -8.33 -13.99 -49.26
N ASN A 12 -9.62 -13.61 -49.13
CA ASN A 12 -10.37 -13.81 -47.90
C ASN A 12 -10.60 -15.30 -47.60
N THR A 13 -10.93 -16.11 -48.61
CA THR A 13 -11.12 -17.55 -48.43
C THR A 13 -9.82 -18.30 -48.07
N ASN A 14 -8.66 -17.79 -48.50
CA ASN A 14 -7.36 -18.39 -48.16
C ASN A 14 -6.94 -18.05 -46.72
N ASN A 15 -7.25 -16.83 -46.24
CA ASN A 15 -7.00 -16.43 -44.86
C ASN A 15 -7.91 -17.17 -43.87
N SER A 16 -9.19 -17.38 -44.20
CA SER A 16 -10.10 -18.17 -43.36
C SER A 16 -9.67 -19.64 -43.26
N ARG A 17 -9.14 -20.24 -44.34
CA ARG A 17 -8.61 -21.61 -44.32
C ARG A 17 -7.33 -21.75 -43.49
N LYS A 18 -6.43 -20.75 -43.54
CA LYS A 18 -5.24 -20.71 -42.66
C LYS A 18 -5.63 -20.60 -41.19
N LEU A 19 -6.61 -19.76 -40.86
CA LEU A 19 -7.06 -19.54 -39.48
C LEU A 19 -7.71 -20.80 -38.87
N VAL A 20 -8.44 -21.58 -39.66
CA VAL A 20 -8.98 -22.88 -39.22
C VAL A 20 -7.89 -23.96 -39.10
N LEU A 21 -6.83 -23.92 -39.92
CA LEU A 21 -5.68 -24.82 -39.78
C LEU A 21 -4.82 -24.49 -38.56
N THR A 22 -4.65 -23.21 -38.21
CA THR A 22 -3.95 -22.79 -36.99
C THR A 22 -4.74 -23.13 -35.72
N ALA A 23 -6.08 -22.99 -35.74
CA ALA A 23 -6.94 -23.38 -34.63
C ALA A 23 -6.93 -24.89 -34.37
N LYS A 24 -6.80 -25.72 -35.41
CA LYS A 24 -6.70 -27.18 -35.25
C LYS A 24 -5.33 -27.68 -34.80
N LEU A 25 -4.27 -26.88 -34.94
CA LEU A 25 -2.91 -27.23 -34.49
C LEU A 25 -2.68 -26.92 -32.99
N LEU A 26 -3.51 -26.09 -32.36
CA LEU A 26 -3.39 -25.74 -30.94
C LEU A 26 -3.98 -26.79 -29.98
N THR A 27 -4.67 -27.81 -30.49
CA THR A 27 -5.27 -28.88 -29.68
C THR A 27 -4.39 -30.13 -29.49
N ALA A 28 -3.13 -30.15 -29.96
CA ALA A 28 -2.36 -31.40 -30.03
C ALA A 28 -0.86 -31.33 -29.64
N THR A 29 -0.43 -30.35 -28.84
CA THR A 29 0.96 -30.34 -28.31
C THR A 29 1.00 -29.94 -26.85
N CYS A 30 0.43 -30.78 -25.99
CA CYS A 30 1.04 -31.01 -24.68
C CYS A 30 2.24 -31.92 -24.91
N VAL A 31 3.46 -31.48 -24.62
CA VAL A 31 4.60 -32.27 -24.08
C VAL A 31 5.80 -31.33 -23.95
N MET A 32 6.15 -31.08 -22.68
CA MET A 32 7.48 -30.75 -22.10
C MET A 32 8.29 -29.57 -22.65
N ILE A 33 8.64 -28.62 -21.78
CA ILE A 33 10.01 -28.14 -21.48
C ILE A 33 9.98 -27.29 -20.20
N ALA A 34 10.97 -27.51 -19.34
CA ALA A 34 11.23 -26.87 -18.05
C ALA A 34 11.77 -25.41 -18.19
N PRO A 35 12.01 -24.65 -17.09
CA PRO A 35 11.89 -23.20 -17.06
C PRO A 35 13.18 -22.47 -17.47
N PHE A 36 13.08 -21.59 -18.46
CA PHE A 36 13.94 -20.41 -18.59
C PHE A 36 13.13 -19.30 -19.25
N ALA A 37 12.70 -18.30 -18.46
CA ALA A 37 12.12 -17.07 -18.99
C ALA A 37 13.10 -15.91 -18.79
N PRO A 38 13.77 -15.42 -19.85
CA PRO A 38 14.29 -14.06 -19.84
C PRO A 38 13.16 -13.08 -20.14
N ASN A 39 13.17 -11.99 -19.38
CA ASN A 39 12.28 -10.84 -19.50
C ASN A 39 12.45 -10.16 -20.87
N VAL A 40 11.39 -10.09 -21.68
CA VAL A 40 11.29 -9.15 -22.81
C VAL A 40 9.89 -8.58 -22.90
N SER A 41 9.81 -7.30 -22.54
CA SER A 41 8.68 -6.40 -22.78
C SER A 41 8.39 -6.30 -24.28
N ASN A 42 7.14 -6.52 -24.69
CA ASN A 42 6.58 -5.89 -25.88
C ASN A 42 5.05 -5.85 -25.81
N HIS A 43 4.52 -4.63 -25.84
CA HIS A 43 3.10 -4.32 -25.95
C HIS A 43 2.52 -4.87 -27.25
N ILE A 44 1.56 -5.79 -27.15
CA ILE A 44 0.62 -6.12 -28.21
C ILE A 44 -0.75 -5.56 -27.79
N PRO A 45 -1.31 -4.56 -28.50
CA PRO A 45 -2.67 -4.12 -28.26
C PRO A 45 -3.61 -5.21 -28.79
N PHE A 46 -4.68 -5.51 -28.05
CA PHE A 46 -5.60 -6.65 -28.22
C PHE A 46 -5.17 -7.96 -27.53
N ALA A 47 -4.81 -7.88 -26.24
CA ALA A 47 -5.08 -8.96 -25.31
C ALA A 47 -6.37 -8.62 -24.55
N GLN A 48 -7.39 -9.47 -24.68
CA GLN A 48 -8.50 -9.56 -23.73
C GLN A 48 -7.96 -9.51 -22.31
N SER A 49 -8.61 -8.76 -21.43
CA SER A 49 -8.38 -8.71 -19.99
C SER A 49 -8.00 -10.09 -19.46
N GLY A 50 -6.69 -10.30 -19.32
CA GLY A 50 -6.12 -11.58 -18.92
C GLY A 50 -6.39 -11.73 -17.45
N VAL A 51 -7.28 -12.67 -17.12
CA VAL A 51 -7.30 -13.28 -15.79
C VAL A 51 -5.94 -13.94 -15.65
N ALA A 52 -4.99 -13.28 -14.98
CA ALA A 52 -3.79 -13.93 -14.52
C ALA A 52 -4.26 -15.00 -13.52
N TYR A 53 -4.26 -16.25 -13.94
CA TYR A 53 -4.43 -17.36 -13.01
C TYR A 53 -3.16 -17.38 -12.16
N ALA A 54 -3.30 -17.07 -10.87
CA ALA A 54 -2.25 -17.34 -9.91
C ALA A 54 -2.05 -18.86 -9.84
N ASP A 55 -0.83 -19.33 -10.13
CA ASP A 55 -0.50 -20.75 -10.09
C ASP A 55 -0.18 -21.19 -8.65
N GLY A 56 0.17 -20.26 -7.76
CA GLY A 56 0.39 -20.51 -6.33
C GLY A 56 -0.03 -19.34 -5.43
N LEU A 57 -0.21 -19.63 -4.13
CA LEU A 57 -0.51 -18.60 -3.12
C LEU A 57 0.60 -17.54 -3.03
N THR A 58 1.85 -17.92 -3.33
CA THR A 58 3.00 -17.01 -3.39
C THR A 58 2.84 -15.90 -4.41
N ASP A 59 2.01 -16.11 -5.45
CA ASP A 59 1.79 -15.13 -6.51
C ASP A 59 0.79 -14.04 -6.09
N ILE A 60 0.02 -14.29 -5.02
CA ILE A 60 -1.02 -13.39 -4.54
C ILE A 60 -0.85 -12.96 -3.08
N THR A 61 -0.04 -13.64 -2.27
CA THR A 61 0.20 -13.23 -0.88
C THR A 61 1.00 -11.93 -0.82
N ILE A 62 0.67 -11.07 0.13
CA ILE A 62 1.43 -9.84 0.41
C ILE A 62 2.35 -9.95 1.61
N LEU A 63 2.29 -11.08 2.34
CA LEU A 63 3.11 -11.32 3.53
C LEU A 63 4.13 -12.43 3.30
N GLN A 64 5.36 -12.18 3.76
CA GLN A 64 6.39 -13.18 4.00
C GLN A 64 6.30 -13.70 5.43
N ASN A 65 6.69 -14.97 5.60
CA ASN A 65 6.71 -15.65 6.91
C ASN A 65 5.38 -15.54 7.67
N ALA A 66 4.27 -15.61 6.92
CA ALA A 66 2.94 -15.49 7.48
C ALA A 66 2.71 -16.60 8.51
N LYS A 67 2.12 -16.25 9.64
CA LYS A 67 1.73 -17.18 10.71
C LYS A 67 0.33 -16.85 11.18
N LEU A 68 -0.49 -17.88 11.34
CA LEU A 68 -1.80 -17.79 11.96
C LEU A 68 -1.69 -18.36 13.38
N THR A 69 -2.18 -17.63 14.37
CA THR A 69 -2.19 -18.03 15.78
C THR A 69 -3.51 -17.63 16.43
N THR A 70 -3.82 -18.19 17.59
CA THR A 70 -4.92 -17.73 18.46
C THR A 70 -4.35 -17.42 19.85
N SER A 71 -4.99 -16.51 20.58
CA SER A 71 -4.68 -16.29 22.00
C SER A 71 -5.24 -17.41 22.89
N ASN A 72 -6.30 -18.07 22.44
CA ASN A 72 -6.90 -19.22 23.11
C ASN A 72 -7.36 -20.26 22.08
N ASP A 73 -6.66 -21.40 22.03
CA ASP A 73 -7.02 -22.54 21.19
C ASP A 73 -8.10 -23.45 21.82
N HIS A 74 -8.48 -23.20 23.08
CA HIS A 74 -9.55 -23.90 23.81
C HIS A 74 -10.57 -22.88 24.36
N PRO A 75 -11.35 -22.19 23.49
CA PRO A 75 -12.35 -21.24 23.94
C PRO A 75 -13.41 -21.89 24.83
N VAL A 76 -13.78 -21.18 25.90
CA VAL A 76 -14.80 -21.65 26.84
C VAL A 76 -16.19 -21.32 26.31
N GLN A 77 -17.10 -22.29 26.36
CA GLN A 77 -18.49 -22.09 25.97
C GLN A 77 -19.18 -21.11 26.92
N LYS A 78 -19.87 -20.12 26.35
CA LYS A 78 -20.71 -19.18 27.09
C LYS A 78 -22.02 -19.83 27.54
N PRO A 79 -22.72 -19.24 28.52
CA PRO A 79 -24.03 -19.74 28.98
C PRO A 79 -25.11 -19.85 27.89
N ASP A 80 -24.99 -19.08 26.80
CA ASP A 80 -25.90 -19.12 25.65
C ASP A 80 -25.52 -20.19 24.60
N GLY A 81 -24.48 -20.98 24.88
CA GLY A 81 -23.97 -22.04 24.00
C GLY A 81 -23.01 -21.55 22.92
N SER A 82 -22.66 -20.26 22.88
CA SER A 82 -21.72 -19.70 21.91
C SER A 82 -20.27 -19.70 22.41
N TYR A 83 -19.33 -19.50 21.48
CA TYR A 83 -17.90 -19.40 21.74
C TYR A 83 -17.38 -18.10 21.15
N ASP A 84 -16.57 -17.36 21.92
CA ASP A 84 -15.72 -16.30 21.36
C ASP A 84 -14.36 -16.88 21.01
N PHE A 85 -13.84 -16.48 19.86
CA PHE A 85 -12.50 -16.87 19.44
C PHE A 85 -11.80 -15.74 18.72
N ASP A 86 -10.47 -15.83 18.69
CA ASP A 86 -9.63 -14.91 17.95
C ASP A 86 -8.67 -15.65 17.02
N LEU A 87 -8.31 -15.00 15.92
CA LEU A 87 -7.30 -15.49 14.99
C LEU A 87 -6.42 -14.33 14.56
N THR A 88 -5.15 -14.40 14.91
CA THR A 88 -4.13 -13.45 14.53
C THR A 88 -3.33 -13.96 13.33
N LEU A 89 -3.47 -13.31 12.17
CA LEU A 89 -2.54 -13.43 11.05
C LEU A 89 -1.43 -12.40 11.20
N SER A 90 -0.18 -12.84 11.29
CA SER A 90 1.00 -11.97 11.37
C SER A 90 2.02 -12.29 10.28
N GLY A 91 2.75 -11.29 9.79
CA GLY A 91 3.88 -11.48 8.88
C GLY A 91 4.45 -10.16 8.38
N ARG A 92 5.55 -10.23 7.64
CA ARG A 92 6.20 -9.05 7.08
C ARG A 92 5.69 -8.75 5.68
N ALA A 93 5.37 -7.50 5.38
CA ALA A 93 4.98 -7.13 4.02
C ALA A 93 6.12 -7.41 3.02
N LEU A 94 5.75 -7.91 1.84
CA LEU A 94 6.68 -8.01 0.71
C LEU A 94 7.14 -6.61 0.28
N ALA A 95 8.42 -6.48 -0.03
CA ALA A 95 9.01 -5.20 -0.44
C ALA A 95 8.39 -4.58 -1.70
N GLU A 96 7.66 -5.38 -2.48
CA GLU A 96 6.99 -4.94 -3.71
C GLU A 96 5.55 -4.45 -3.49
N VAL A 97 5.03 -4.60 -2.28
CA VAL A 97 3.66 -4.23 -1.93
C VAL A 97 3.63 -2.76 -1.55
N GLY A 98 3.02 -1.96 -2.42
CA GLY A 98 2.80 -0.54 -2.17
C GLY A 98 1.58 -0.30 -1.29
N ALA A 99 1.49 0.89 -0.67
CA ALA A 99 0.31 1.24 0.10
C ALA A 99 -0.94 1.41 -0.77
N LEU A 100 -0.78 1.73 -2.07
CA LEU A 100 -1.88 1.88 -3.05
C LEU A 100 -2.32 0.59 -3.74
N ASP A 101 -1.61 -0.52 -3.54
CA ASP A 101 -2.06 -1.79 -4.10
C ASP A 101 -3.39 -2.21 -3.45
N ASP A 102 -4.33 -2.77 -4.21
CA ASP A 102 -5.50 -3.42 -3.62
C ASP A 102 -5.03 -4.61 -2.74
N LYS A 103 -5.44 -4.66 -1.48
CA LYS A 103 -5.06 -5.66 -0.48
C LYS A 103 -6.30 -6.07 0.31
N LYS A 104 -6.42 -7.37 0.52
CA LYS A 104 -7.48 -7.95 1.35
C LYS A 104 -6.95 -8.97 2.31
N ILE A 105 -7.49 -8.97 3.51
CA ILE A 105 -7.28 -10.03 4.48
C ILE A 105 -8.43 -11.01 4.36
N VAL A 106 -8.10 -12.29 4.27
CA VAL A 106 -9.06 -13.37 4.11
C VAL A 106 -8.82 -14.41 5.19
N PHE A 107 -9.85 -14.69 5.98
CA PHE A 107 -9.92 -15.84 6.88
C PHE A 107 -10.91 -16.85 6.29
N THR A 108 -10.53 -18.12 6.20
CA THR A 108 -11.44 -19.18 5.76
C THR A 108 -12.37 -19.58 6.88
N ILE A 109 -13.63 -19.87 6.55
CA ILE A 109 -14.62 -20.45 7.46
C ILE A 109 -14.73 -21.95 7.16
N PRO A 110 -14.40 -22.82 8.12
CA PRO A 110 -14.60 -24.27 8.03
C PRO A 110 -16.06 -24.63 7.75
N GLU A 111 -16.31 -25.76 7.10
CA GLU A 111 -17.66 -26.12 6.62
C GLU A 111 -18.68 -26.22 7.76
N GLU A 112 -18.25 -26.75 8.89
CA GLU A 112 -19.02 -26.92 10.12
C GLU A 112 -19.43 -25.61 10.81
N LEU A 113 -18.76 -24.50 10.48
CA LEU A 113 -19.00 -23.16 11.03
C LEU A 113 -19.74 -22.22 10.07
N ARG A 114 -20.02 -22.66 8.83
CA ARG A 114 -20.73 -21.84 7.85
C ARG A 114 -22.13 -21.49 8.38
N GLY A 115 -22.45 -20.19 8.39
CA GLY A 115 -23.71 -19.67 8.92
C GLY A 115 -23.81 -19.62 10.45
N LYS A 116 -22.75 -20.00 11.19
CA LYS A 116 -22.71 -19.95 12.66
C LYS A 116 -21.92 -18.77 13.21
N ILE A 117 -21.05 -18.17 12.39
CA ILE A 117 -20.20 -17.03 12.78
C ILE A 117 -21.02 -15.74 12.76
N THR A 118 -20.86 -14.94 13.82
CA THR A 118 -21.50 -13.64 13.98
C THR A 118 -20.49 -12.61 14.50
N ASN A 119 -20.76 -11.33 14.21
CA ASN A 119 -20.00 -10.16 14.65
C ASN A 119 -18.47 -10.22 14.38
N PRO A 120 -18.01 -10.68 13.19
CA PRO A 120 -16.59 -10.67 12.91
C PRO A 120 -16.06 -9.23 12.86
N THR A 121 -14.99 -8.96 13.59
CA THR A 121 -14.26 -7.69 13.58
C THR A 121 -12.78 -8.00 13.45
N VAL A 122 -12.03 -7.22 12.67
CA VAL A 122 -10.59 -7.41 12.51
C VAL A 122 -9.84 -6.17 12.98
N ASP A 123 -9.03 -6.36 14.01
CA ASP A 123 -8.07 -5.36 14.46
C ASP A 123 -6.81 -5.43 13.60
N ILE A 124 -6.44 -4.30 13.04
CA ILE A 124 -5.35 -4.14 12.09
C ILE A 124 -4.23 -3.37 12.77
N SER A 125 -3.01 -3.86 12.61
CA SER A 125 -1.79 -3.16 13.01
C SER A 125 -0.73 -3.34 11.94
N VAL A 126 -0.27 -2.24 11.37
CA VAL A 126 0.76 -2.20 10.34
C VAL A 126 1.88 -1.29 10.81
N GLU A 127 3.06 -1.87 11.00
CA GLU A 127 4.29 -1.13 11.26
C GLU A 127 4.73 -0.41 9.99
N LEU A 128 5.08 0.89 10.10
CA LEU A 128 5.62 1.65 8.99
C LEU A 128 7.12 1.86 9.16
N LEU A 129 7.88 1.30 8.23
CA LEU A 129 9.33 1.41 8.19
C LEU A 129 9.75 2.87 7.90
N PRO A 130 10.93 3.29 8.40
CA PRO A 130 11.51 4.58 8.07
C PRO A 130 11.60 4.78 6.54
N LEU A 131 11.08 5.90 6.04
CA LEU A 131 11.23 6.24 4.62
C LEU A 131 12.64 6.78 4.37
N GLN A 132 13.41 6.10 3.52
CA GLN A 132 14.69 6.62 3.08
C GLN A 132 14.46 7.51 1.87
N LEU A 133 15.16 8.66 1.81
CA LEU A 133 15.04 9.56 0.65
C LEU A 133 15.42 8.88 -0.67
N ALA A 134 16.31 7.89 -0.62
CA ALA A 134 16.68 7.10 -1.79
C ALA A 134 15.51 6.31 -2.38
N ASP A 135 14.52 5.94 -1.56
CA ASP A 135 13.33 5.20 -1.99
C ASP A 135 12.33 6.09 -2.73
N VAL A 136 12.44 7.42 -2.56
CA VAL A 136 11.61 8.41 -3.25
C VAL A 136 12.51 9.44 -3.95
N PRO A 137 13.10 9.11 -5.12
CA PRO A 137 14.06 9.97 -5.82
C PRO A 137 13.55 11.38 -6.13
N LEU A 138 12.24 11.51 -6.41
CA LEU A 138 11.60 12.80 -6.64
C LEU A 138 11.63 13.68 -5.39
N LEU A 139 11.36 13.10 -4.21
CA LEU A 139 11.45 13.82 -2.94
C LEU A 139 12.90 14.23 -2.66
N ASN A 140 13.84 13.30 -2.81
CA ASN A 140 15.26 13.58 -2.57
C ASN A 140 15.78 14.74 -3.43
N THR A 141 15.44 14.72 -4.72
CA THR A 141 15.81 15.79 -5.66
C THR A 141 15.16 17.11 -5.27
N THR A 142 13.90 17.09 -4.84
CA THR A 142 13.15 18.27 -4.42
C THR A 142 13.78 18.90 -3.17
N LEU A 143 14.05 18.11 -2.13
CA LEU A 143 14.63 18.60 -0.87
C LEU A 143 16.09 19.07 -1.05
N THR A 144 16.90 18.31 -1.78
CA THR A 144 18.30 18.70 -2.08
C THR A 144 18.34 19.96 -2.94
N GLY A 145 17.49 20.05 -3.97
CA GLY A 145 17.36 21.23 -4.82
C GLY A 145 16.96 22.47 -4.01
N LEU A 146 16.04 22.31 -3.06
CA LEU A 146 15.64 23.37 -2.14
C LEU A 146 16.80 23.81 -1.24
N GLN A 147 17.52 22.88 -0.60
CA GLN A 147 18.69 23.21 0.23
C GLN A 147 19.75 24.00 -0.55
N ASN A 148 20.06 23.57 -1.78
CA ASN A 148 21.01 24.26 -2.65
C ASN A 148 20.53 25.67 -2.99
N THR A 149 19.24 25.82 -3.32
CA THR A 149 18.62 27.12 -3.63
C THR A 149 18.68 28.06 -2.43
N LEU A 150 18.35 27.56 -1.23
CA LEU A 150 18.42 28.32 0.02
C LEU A 150 19.85 28.77 0.34
N SER A 151 20.84 27.89 0.12
CA SER A 151 22.26 28.21 0.29
C SER A 151 22.73 29.30 -0.69
N GLN A 152 22.31 29.23 -1.96
CA GLN A 152 22.60 30.27 -2.95
C GLN A 152 21.97 31.61 -2.56
N LEU A 153 20.71 31.61 -2.15
CA LEU A 153 20.02 32.82 -1.68
C LEU A 153 20.70 33.42 -0.46
N ASN A 154 21.12 32.59 0.50
CA ASN A 154 21.90 33.02 1.66
C ASN A 154 23.19 33.72 1.20
N GLY A 155 23.92 33.15 0.24
CA GLY A 155 25.12 33.75 -0.33
C GLY A 155 24.90 35.09 -1.00
N ILE A 156 23.79 35.24 -1.75
CA ILE A 156 23.40 36.50 -2.42
C ILE A 156 22.99 37.57 -1.40
N LEU A 157 22.21 37.19 -0.38
CA LEU A 157 21.60 38.12 0.57
C LEU A 157 22.56 38.56 1.69
N LYS A 158 23.45 37.68 2.16
CA LYS A 158 24.39 37.96 3.26
C LYS A 158 25.22 39.25 3.08
N PRO A 159 25.83 39.55 1.92
CA PRO A 159 26.60 40.79 1.76
C PRO A 159 25.74 42.07 1.82
N ILE A 160 24.42 41.94 1.68
CA ILE A 160 23.47 43.05 1.54
C ILE A 160 22.78 43.36 2.87
N GLY A 161 22.84 42.43 3.84
CA GLY A 161 22.19 42.54 5.15
C GLY A 161 22.62 43.75 6.00
N ASN A 162 23.74 44.39 5.66
CA ASN A 162 24.26 45.57 6.38
C ASN A 162 23.97 46.91 5.67
N ILE A 163 23.25 46.91 4.55
CA ILE A 163 22.92 48.14 3.83
C ILE A 163 21.77 48.89 4.54
N PRO A 164 21.90 50.19 4.88
CA PRO A 164 20.92 50.93 5.70
C PRO A 164 19.47 50.91 5.16
N LEU A 165 19.28 50.86 3.84
CA LEU A 165 17.96 50.93 3.20
C LEU A 165 17.24 49.58 3.09
N VAL A 166 17.97 48.46 3.03
CA VAL A 166 17.40 47.12 2.75
C VAL A 166 17.81 46.06 3.79
N GLY A 167 18.74 46.39 4.68
CA GLY A 167 19.36 45.45 5.61
C GLY A 167 18.37 44.82 6.59
N GLY A 168 17.36 45.56 7.06
CA GLY A 168 16.31 45.01 7.91
C GLY A 168 15.51 43.91 7.23
N LEU A 169 15.07 44.15 5.99
CA LEU A 169 14.35 43.17 5.16
C LEU A 169 15.24 41.97 4.84
N VAL A 170 16.48 42.20 4.45
CA VAL A 170 17.43 41.14 4.12
C VAL A 170 17.74 40.26 5.34
N LYS A 171 17.88 40.84 6.54
CA LYS A 171 18.04 40.07 7.79
C LYS A 171 16.84 39.17 8.05
N GLY A 172 15.61 39.68 7.84
CA GLY A 172 14.39 38.86 7.94
C GLY A 172 14.41 37.66 6.97
N LEU A 173 14.80 37.89 5.72
CA LEU A 173 14.94 36.82 4.72
C LEU A 173 16.03 35.81 5.10
N LEU A 174 17.18 36.25 5.64
CA LEU A 174 18.24 35.36 6.12
C LEU A 174 17.78 34.48 7.29
N THR A 175 17.01 35.05 8.22
CA THR A 175 16.36 34.28 9.30
C THR A 175 15.37 33.27 8.73
N ALA A 176 14.54 33.67 7.76
CA ALA A 176 13.59 32.77 7.10
C ALA A 176 14.30 31.61 6.36
N ILE A 177 15.41 31.88 5.68
CA ILE A 177 16.26 30.84 5.05
C ILE A 177 16.79 29.85 6.09
N THR A 178 17.23 30.35 7.25
CA THR A 178 17.73 29.51 8.34
C THR A 178 16.62 28.60 8.88
N ASN A 179 15.44 29.16 9.13
CA ASN A 179 14.25 28.41 9.57
C ASN A 179 13.83 27.37 8.52
N LEU A 180 13.85 27.72 7.24
CA LEU A 180 13.55 26.79 6.15
C LEU A 180 14.55 25.63 6.07
N THR A 181 15.84 25.91 6.25
CA THR A 181 16.87 24.87 6.27
C THR A 181 16.62 23.90 7.43
N THR A 182 16.24 24.42 8.60
CA THR A 182 15.81 23.60 9.75
C THR A 182 14.57 22.78 9.42
N ASN A 183 13.55 23.36 8.79
CA ASN A 183 12.32 22.65 8.42
C ASN A 183 12.59 21.53 7.39
N VAL A 184 13.53 21.72 6.46
CA VAL A 184 13.95 20.63 5.55
C VAL A 184 14.55 19.48 6.35
N ASN A 185 15.48 19.76 7.27
CA ASN A 185 16.09 18.71 8.08
C ASN A 185 15.06 18.00 8.97
N GLN A 186 14.13 18.74 9.56
CA GLN A 186 13.02 18.17 10.35
C GLN A 186 12.08 17.31 9.50
N THR A 187 11.83 17.70 8.24
CA THR A 187 11.05 16.89 7.29
C THR A 187 11.76 15.56 7.05
N ILE A 188 13.08 15.59 6.79
CA ILE A 188 13.89 14.39 6.57
C ILE A 188 13.88 13.48 7.80
N GLU A 189 14.01 14.03 9.01
CA GLU A 189 13.93 13.24 10.23
C GLU A 189 12.52 12.71 10.50
N GLY A 190 11.48 13.51 10.26
CA GLY A 190 10.08 13.09 10.44
C GLY A 190 9.70 11.91 9.53
N LEU A 191 10.21 11.87 8.30
CA LEU A 191 10.00 10.76 7.37
C LEU A 191 10.62 9.44 7.83
N LYS A 192 11.57 9.47 8.78
CA LYS A 192 12.10 8.25 9.39
C LYS A 192 11.18 7.68 10.49
N HIS A 193 10.16 8.43 10.90
CA HIS A 193 9.29 8.10 12.03
C HIS A 193 7.82 8.17 11.61
N LEU A 194 7.43 7.26 10.71
CA LEU A 194 6.04 7.19 10.21
C LEU A 194 5.04 6.58 11.20
N GLY A 195 5.54 5.91 12.25
CA GLY A 195 4.73 5.32 13.30
C GLY A 195 4.07 4.01 12.88
N ASN A 196 2.91 3.73 13.48
CA ASN A 196 2.12 2.53 13.20
C ASN A 196 0.72 2.94 12.77
N TYR A 197 0.19 2.26 11.76
CA TYR A 197 -1.22 2.33 11.42
C TYR A 197 -1.99 1.29 12.22
N THR A 198 -3.05 1.72 12.91
CA THR A 198 -3.95 0.82 13.64
C THR A 198 -5.40 1.18 13.33
N ASP A 199 -6.23 0.16 13.11
CA ASP A 199 -7.65 0.33 12.84
C ASP A 199 -8.44 -0.91 13.29
N SER A 200 -9.77 -0.80 13.39
CA SER A 200 -10.66 -1.92 13.70
C SER A 200 -11.85 -1.87 12.75
N LEU A 201 -11.95 -2.88 11.88
CA LEU A 201 -12.91 -2.91 10.79
C LEU A 201 -13.84 -4.13 10.89
N PRO A 202 -15.13 -3.97 10.55
CA PRO A 202 -16.05 -5.11 10.51
C PRO A 202 -15.64 -6.08 9.40
N GLY A 203 -15.64 -7.37 9.72
CA GLY A 203 -15.45 -8.45 8.76
C GLY A 203 -16.69 -8.67 7.90
N VAL A 204 -16.50 -8.87 6.61
CA VAL A 204 -17.58 -9.21 5.68
C VAL A 204 -17.55 -10.71 5.42
N ILE A 205 -18.61 -11.40 5.85
CA ILE A 205 -18.82 -12.82 5.55
C ILE A 205 -19.28 -12.97 4.10
N SER A 206 -18.67 -13.87 3.34
CA SER A 206 -19.06 -14.15 1.96
C SER A 206 -20.49 -14.71 1.87
N ASN A 207 -21.13 -14.56 0.70
CA ASN A 207 -22.51 -15.04 0.48
C ASN A 207 -22.67 -16.56 0.69
N ASP A 208 -21.62 -17.35 0.44
CA ASP A 208 -21.59 -18.79 0.66
C ASP A 208 -21.13 -19.17 2.09
N GLY A 209 -20.81 -18.18 2.93
CA GLY A 209 -20.34 -18.35 4.29
C GLY A 209 -18.95 -18.97 4.40
N SER A 210 -18.17 -19.02 3.32
CA SER A 210 -16.86 -19.69 3.26
C SER A 210 -15.68 -18.82 3.70
N THR A 211 -15.82 -17.49 3.74
CA THR A 211 -14.74 -16.58 4.15
C THR A 211 -15.24 -15.38 4.95
N ILE A 212 -14.32 -14.82 5.73
CA ILE A 212 -14.42 -13.49 6.32
C ILE A 212 -13.35 -12.63 5.66
N THR A 213 -13.76 -11.48 5.14
CA THR A 213 -12.86 -10.58 4.41
C THR A 213 -12.86 -9.19 5.01
N VAL A 214 -11.69 -8.54 4.99
CA VAL A 214 -11.54 -7.13 5.35
C VAL A 214 -10.66 -6.43 4.32
N ASP A 215 -11.14 -5.28 3.90
CA ASP A 215 -10.42 -4.32 3.06
C ASP A 215 -9.96 -3.16 3.96
N PHE A 216 -8.68 -2.80 3.89
CA PHE A 216 -8.07 -1.78 4.75
C PHE A 216 -7.25 -0.76 3.96
N ASP A 217 -7.30 -0.80 2.63
CA ASP A 217 -6.47 0.05 1.78
C ASP A 217 -6.82 1.52 1.92
N GLU A 218 -8.12 1.82 1.98
CA GLU A 218 -8.58 3.19 2.12
C GLU A 218 -8.11 3.81 3.44
N GLY A 219 -8.24 3.06 4.53
CA GLY A 219 -7.80 3.50 5.86
C GLY A 219 -6.28 3.73 5.93
N LEU A 220 -5.49 2.77 5.46
CA LEU A 220 -4.02 2.89 5.42
C LEU A 220 -3.58 4.03 4.49
N GLY A 221 -4.16 4.14 3.30
CA GLY A 221 -3.84 5.19 2.34
C GLY A 221 -4.17 6.59 2.88
N ASN A 222 -5.31 6.74 3.56
CA ASN A 222 -5.69 8.01 4.19
C ASN A 222 -4.78 8.35 5.37
N TYR A 223 -4.41 7.37 6.20
CA TYR A 223 -3.43 7.55 7.26
C TYR A 223 -2.11 8.09 6.70
N LEU A 224 -1.55 7.44 5.68
CA LEU A 224 -0.27 7.84 5.09
C LEU A 224 -0.33 9.23 4.46
N LYS A 225 -1.40 9.57 3.73
CA LYS A 225 -1.60 10.93 3.19
C LYS A 225 -1.57 11.97 4.29
N LYS A 226 -2.26 11.71 5.40
CA LYS A 226 -2.29 12.62 6.55
C LYS A 226 -0.92 12.73 7.21
N THR A 227 -0.26 11.61 7.48
CA THR A 227 1.08 11.58 8.08
C THR A 227 2.10 12.34 7.23
N TYR A 228 2.12 12.13 5.92
CA TYR A 228 3.00 12.90 5.02
C TYR A 228 2.64 14.39 5.00
N ALA A 229 1.35 14.72 4.93
CA ALA A 229 0.93 16.12 4.96
C ALA A 229 1.36 16.80 6.26
N GLU A 230 1.24 16.14 7.42
CA GLU A 230 1.68 16.66 8.71
C GLU A 230 3.19 16.87 8.76
N ILE A 231 3.99 15.90 8.28
CA ILE A 231 5.46 16.00 8.23
C ILE A 231 5.91 17.15 7.30
N LEU A 232 5.28 17.31 6.13
CA LEU A 232 5.68 18.31 5.14
C LEU A 232 5.11 19.72 5.41
N SER A 233 4.03 19.84 6.19
CA SER A 233 3.32 21.10 6.42
C SER A 233 4.22 22.25 6.92
N PRO A 234 5.11 22.06 7.91
CA PRO A 234 6.00 23.13 8.36
C PRO A 234 6.93 23.64 7.27
N LEU A 235 7.43 22.75 6.42
CA LEU A 235 8.27 23.11 5.27
C LEU A 235 7.47 23.87 4.22
N VAL A 236 6.29 23.37 3.85
CA VAL A 236 5.42 23.99 2.85
C VAL A 236 4.98 25.39 3.27
N ASN A 237 4.51 25.53 4.52
CA ASN A 237 4.05 26.82 5.05
C ASN A 237 5.21 27.81 5.17
N GLY A 238 6.38 27.34 5.64
CA GLY A 238 7.59 28.17 5.69
C GLY A 238 8.03 28.63 4.30
N LEU A 239 7.93 27.76 3.29
CA LEU A 239 8.37 28.06 1.93
C LEU A 239 7.39 29.03 1.24
N ASP A 240 6.08 28.81 1.42
CA ASP A 240 5.05 29.72 0.94
C ASP A 240 5.21 31.13 1.53
N GLN A 241 5.41 31.23 2.85
CA GLN A 241 5.64 32.51 3.50
C GLN A 241 6.93 33.17 2.99
N PHE A 242 8.02 32.41 2.87
CA PHE A 242 9.28 32.93 2.34
C PHE A 242 9.15 33.44 0.90
N VAL A 243 8.44 32.71 0.03
CA VAL A 243 8.12 33.12 -1.34
C VAL A 243 7.35 34.44 -1.34
N LYS A 244 6.33 34.59 -0.48
CA LYS A 244 5.56 35.82 -0.32
C LYS A 244 6.44 36.98 0.16
N ASP A 245 7.28 36.75 1.16
CA ASP A 245 8.19 37.76 1.71
C ASP A 245 9.21 38.23 0.66
N LEU A 246 9.74 37.31 -0.15
CA LEU A 246 10.66 37.63 -1.23
C LEU A 246 9.99 38.45 -2.33
N VAL A 247 8.76 38.08 -2.74
CA VAL A 247 7.96 38.83 -3.73
C VAL A 247 7.63 40.23 -3.23
N ASN A 248 7.20 40.35 -1.97
CA ASN A 248 6.86 41.63 -1.36
C ASN A 248 8.09 42.53 -1.13
N GLY A 249 9.25 41.93 -0.87
CA GLY A 249 10.53 42.63 -0.75
C GLY A 249 11.16 43.02 -2.09
N LEU A 250 10.72 42.40 -3.18
CA LEU A 250 11.30 42.57 -4.49
C LEU A 250 11.26 44.02 -5.02
N PRO A 251 10.23 44.86 -4.80
CA PRO A 251 10.27 46.26 -5.22
C PRO A 251 11.42 47.06 -4.59
N LEU A 252 11.81 46.72 -3.36
CA LEU A 252 12.91 47.34 -2.63
C LEU A 252 14.28 46.76 -3.05
N LEU A 253 14.33 45.46 -3.34
CA LEU A 253 15.54 44.75 -3.80
C LEU A 253 15.77 44.83 -5.32
N GLY A 254 14.73 45.18 -6.09
CA GLY A 254 14.55 44.80 -7.49
C GLY A 254 15.44 45.52 -8.48
N LYS A 255 15.93 46.72 -8.15
CA LYS A 255 16.88 47.45 -9.01
C LYS A 255 18.28 46.83 -9.02
N ILE A 256 18.64 46.10 -7.97
CA ILE A 256 19.99 45.55 -7.79
C ILE A 256 19.97 44.01 -7.89
N LEU A 257 18.96 43.38 -7.29
CA LEU A 257 18.88 41.92 -7.17
C LEU A 257 17.74 41.30 -7.95
N GLY A 258 16.79 42.07 -8.47
CA GLY A 258 15.65 41.56 -9.24
C GLY A 258 16.06 40.58 -10.36
N PRO A 259 17.08 40.90 -11.18
CA PRO A 259 17.55 39.99 -12.24
C PRO A 259 18.09 38.64 -11.73
N VAL A 260 18.55 38.58 -10.48
CA VAL A 260 19.11 37.37 -9.86
C VAL A 260 18.05 36.60 -9.06
N LEU A 261 17.19 37.32 -8.34
CA LEU A 261 16.16 36.73 -7.48
C LEU A 261 14.94 36.23 -8.26
N ASN A 262 14.56 36.89 -9.36
CA ASN A 262 13.40 36.49 -10.16
C ASN A 262 13.54 35.09 -10.76
N PRO A 263 14.67 34.73 -11.41
CA PRO A 263 14.87 33.37 -11.89
C PRO A 263 14.75 32.34 -10.75
N ILE A 264 15.40 32.58 -9.61
CA ILE A 264 15.37 31.66 -8.46
C ILE A 264 13.93 31.46 -7.95
N LEU A 265 13.17 32.54 -7.84
CA LEU A 265 11.78 32.51 -7.42
C LEU A 265 10.92 31.67 -8.38
N ASP A 266 11.01 31.94 -9.67
CA ASP A 266 10.10 31.37 -10.67
C ASP A 266 10.47 29.95 -11.11
N THR A 267 11.77 29.62 -11.15
CA THR A 267 12.24 28.32 -11.66
C THR A 267 12.62 27.33 -10.57
N ALA A 268 12.82 27.78 -9.32
CA ALA A 268 13.20 26.89 -8.22
C ALA A 268 12.17 26.91 -7.09
N LEU A 269 11.92 28.07 -6.46
CA LEU A 269 11.09 28.12 -5.25
C LEU A 269 9.61 27.80 -5.52
N LYS A 270 8.98 28.46 -6.50
CA LYS A 270 7.56 28.23 -6.82
C LYS A 270 7.28 26.80 -7.31
N PRO A 271 8.09 26.20 -8.21
CA PRO A 271 7.88 24.81 -8.62
C PRO A 271 8.01 23.82 -7.47
N VAL A 272 9.03 23.97 -6.61
CA VAL A 272 9.21 23.14 -5.41
C VAL A 272 8.00 23.29 -4.48
N LEU A 273 7.55 24.53 -4.26
CA LEU A 273 6.37 24.79 -3.45
C LEU A 273 5.13 24.08 -4.01
N GLY A 274 4.89 24.16 -5.32
CA GLY A 274 3.77 23.48 -5.97
C GLY A 274 3.84 21.95 -5.84
N LEU A 275 5.02 21.36 -5.98
CA LEU A 275 5.22 19.91 -5.79
C LEU A 275 4.91 19.48 -4.35
N LEU A 276 5.43 20.22 -3.35
CA LEU A 276 5.21 19.90 -1.94
C LEU A 276 3.76 20.18 -1.51
N GLN A 277 3.12 21.22 -2.04
CA GLN A 277 1.69 21.50 -1.84
C GLN A 277 0.81 20.40 -2.42
N GLY A 278 1.23 19.75 -3.51
CA GLY A 278 0.57 18.55 -4.03
C GLY A 278 0.39 17.48 -2.95
N VAL A 279 1.44 17.23 -2.15
CA VAL A 279 1.41 16.28 -1.02
C VAL A 279 0.41 16.67 0.04
N ILE A 280 0.40 17.94 0.45
CA ILE A 280 -0.57 18.46 1.43
C ILE A 280 -2.00 18.26 0.94
N ASN A 281 -2.23 18.45 -0.36
CA ASN A 281 -3.54 18.31 -0.98
C ASN A 281 -3.88 16.85 -1.34
N GLY A 282 -2.98 15.89 -1.09
CA GLY A 282 -3.17 14.48 -1.45
C GLY A 282 -3.19 14.23 -2.96
N THR A 283 -2.51 15.05 -3.76
CA THR A 283 -2.51 15.00 -5.23
C THR A 283 -1.11 15.08 -5.83
N GLY A 284 -0.97 14.71 -7.10
CA GLY A 284 0.27 14.88 -7.87
C GLY A 284 1.31 13.79 -7.68
N ASP A 285 2.38 13.89 -8.47
CA ASP A 285 3.36 12.81 -8.64
C ASP A 285 4.15 12.52 -7.37
N LEU A 286 4.46 13.54 -6.56
CA LEU A 286 5.17 13.35 -5.30
C LEU A 286 4.33 12.57 -4.28
N THR A 287 3.02 12.84 -4.22
CA THR A 287 2.08 12.05 -3.38
C THR A 287 2.07 10.60 -3.80
N ASN A 288 1.96 10.34 -5.11
CA ASN A 288 1.96 8.98 -5.64
C ASN A 288 3.30 8.28 -5.36
N ALA A 289 4.42 8.98 -5.52
CA ALA A 289 5.75 8.44 -5.23
C ALA A 289 5.92 8.09 -3.74
N LEU A 290 5.40 8.93 -2.84
CA LEU A 290 5.40 8.67 -1.40
C LEU A 290 4.53 7.47 -1.01
N LEU A 291 3.30 7.38 -1.54
CA LEU A 291 2.40 6.27 -1.22
C LEU A 291 2.85 4.92 -1.84
N ASN A 292 3.66 4.96 -2.89
CA ASN A 292 4.30 3.79 -3.46
C ASN A 292 5.66 3.48 -2.81
N ALA A 293 6.09 4.25 -1.81
CA ALA A 293 7.31 3.96 -1.09
C ALA A 293 7.19 2.64 -0.32
N ARG A 294 8.32 1.93 -0.21
CA ARG A 294 8.40 0.60 0.41
C ARG A 294 8.51 0.73 1.92
N ILE A 295 7.41 1.12 2.55
CA ILE A 295 7.36 1.46 3.97
C ILE A 295 6.57 0.47 4.82
N LEU A 296 6.05 -0.62 4.24
CA LEU A 296 5.28 -1.60 5.01
C LEU A 296 6.24 -2.57 5.72
N GLY A 297 6.13 -2.67 7.05
CA GLY A 297 6.94 -3.51 7.92
C GLY A 297 6.22 -4.79 8.36
N GLU A 298 6.26 -5.09 9.65
CA GLU A 298 5.45 -6.16 10.24
C GLU A 298 3.96 -5.80 10.23
N ASN A 299 3.12 -6.78 9.95
CA ASN A 299 1.67 -6.64 9.91
C ASN A 299 1.05 -7.67 10.86
N LYS A 300 -0.03 -7.26 11.53
CA LYS A 300 -0.84 -8.09 12.39
C LYS A 300 -2.32 -7.79 12.13
N TYR A 301 -3.08 -8.85 11.86
CA TYR A 301 -4.51 -8.80 11.63
C TYR A 301 -5.19 -9.77 12.59
N THR A 302 -5.90 -9.27 13.59
CA THR A 302 -6.56 -10.09 14.61
C THR A 302 -8.06 -10.11 14.37
N LEU A 303 -8.58 -11.22 13.85
CA LEU A 303 -10.01 -11.47 13.82
C LEU A 303 -10.50 -11.75 15.23
N HIS A 304 -11.62 -11.14 15.59
CA HIS A 304 -12.46 -11.45 16.73
C HIS A 304 -13.84 -11.84 16.21
N ALA A 305 -14.35 -13.00 16.64
CA ALA A 305 -15.66 -13.47 16.19
C ALA A 305 -16.34 -14.34 17.25
N THR A 306 -17.65 -14.48 17.12
CA THR A 306 -18.46 -15.38 17.93
C THR A 306 -19.07 -16.47 17.05
N THR A 307 -19.09 -17.71 17.51
CA THR A 307 -19.78 -18.82 16.82
C THR A 307 -20.72 -19.56 17.75
N SER A 308 -21.85 -20.06 17.24
CA SER A 308 -22.62 -21.10 17.94
C SER A 308 -21.88 -22.44 17.91
N ASP A 309 -22.32 -23.42 18.72
CA ASP A 309 -21.70 -24.76 18.82
C ASP A 309 -21.39 -25.39 17.43
N PRO A 310 -20.11 -25.67 17.13
CA PRO A 310 -19.69 -26.32 15.90
C PRO A 310 -20.26 -27.74 15.72
N ASN A 311 -20.62 -28.43 16.80
CA ASN A 311 -20.91 -29.87 16.87
C ASN A 311 -19.72 -30.76 16.44
N VAL A 312 -18.49 -30.25 16.53
CA VAL A 312 -17.25 -31.00 16.28
C VAL A 312 -16.21 -30.63 17.35
N PRO A 313 -15.26 -31.52 17.66
CA PRO A 313 -14.25 -31.26 18.70
C PRO A 313 -13.23 -30.18 18.29
N PHE A 314 -12.95 -30.02 16.99
CA PHE A 314 -11.99 -29.03 16.49
C PHE A 314 -12.37 -28.50 15.10
N SER A 315 -11.86 -27.32 14.77
CA SER A 315 -11.99 -26.68 13.46
C SER A 315 -10.67 -26.08 12.99
N ASP A 316 -10.39 -26.20 11.69
CA ASP A 316 -9.14 -25.78 11.07
C ASP A 316 -9.32 -24.49 10.25
N PHE A 317 -8.71 -23.41 10.69
CA PHE A 317 -8.75 -22.12 10.01
C PHE A 317 -7.48 -21.89 9.20
N HIS A 318 -7.64 -21.22 8.06
CA HIS A 318 -6.55 -20.69 7.25
C HIS A 318 -6.76 -19.20 7.06
N ALA A 319 -5.65 -18.46 6.93
CA ALA A 319 -5.72 -17.03 6.67
C ALA A 319 -4.59 -16.57 5.76
N ALA A 320 -4.91 -15.63 4.88
CA ALA A 320 -3.96 -15.02 3.98
C ALA A 320 -4.26 -13.53 3.82
N ALA A 321 -3.21 -12.74 3.66
CA ALA A 321 -3.31 -11.38 3.16
C ALA A 321 -2.94 -11.43 1.68
N ILE A 322 -3.85 -11.00 0.81
CA ILE A 322 -3.72 -11.16 -0.64
C ILE A 322 -3.75 -9.83 -1.38
N LYS A 323 -3.11 -9.79 -2.55
CA LYS A 323 -3.18 -8.69 -3.50
C LYS A 323 -4.40 -8.85 -4.39
N GLY A 324 -5.19 -7.79 -4.51
CA GLY A 324 -6.37 -7.73 -5.37
C GLY A 324 -7.63 -8.35 -4.76
N ASN A 325 -8.64 -8.46 -5.62
CA ASN A 325 -10.01 -8.85 -5.23
C ASN A 325 -10.33 -10.33 -5.47
N LEU A 326 -9.44 -11.08 -6.12
CA LEU A 326 -9.68 -12.47 -6.49
C LEU A 326 -9.27 -13.39 -5.34
N ILE A 327 -10.27 -13.96 -4.67
CA ILE A 327 -10.07 -14.93 -3.59
C ILE A 327 -10.10 -16.33 -4.19
N ASN A 328 -8.99 -17.06 -4.09
CA ASN A 328 -8.92 -18.47 -4.44
C ASN A 328 -8.80 -19.32 -3.16
N LEU A 329 -9.92 -19.85 -2.69
CA LEU A 329 -10.00 -20.67 -1.47
C LEU A 329 -9.12 -21.91 -1.52
N ASP A 330 -8.98 -22.55 -2.69
CA ASP A 330 -8.13 -23.74 -2.85
C ASP A 330 -6.64 -23.39 -2.63
N LEU A 331 -6.19 -22.23 -3.11
CA LEU A 331 -4.82 -21.77 -2.88
C LEU A 331 -4.58 -21.42 -1.41
N ILE A 332 -5.57 -20.79 -0.76
CA ILE A 332 -5.46 -20.40 0.66
C ILE A 332 -5.45 -21.64 1.55
N THR A 333 -6.39 -22.57 1.38
CA THR A 333 -6.47 -23.79 2.20
C THR A 333 -5.27 -24.71 2.03
N LYS A 334 -4.66 -24.77 0.84
CA LYS A 334 -3.48 -25.62 0.58
C LYS A 334 -2.15 -24.97 0.94
N GLY A 335 -2.05 -23.63 0.86
CA GLY A 335 -0.78 -22.92 0.93
C GLY A 335 -0.65 -21.93 2.09
N ALA A 336 -1.74 -21.52 2.72
CA ALA A 336 -1.73 -20.49 3.76
C ALA A 336 -1.54 -21.10 5.15
N SER A 337 -1.14 -20.24 6.09
CA SER A 337 -0.93 -20.60 7.48
C SER A 337 -2.22 -21.11 8.12
N LYS A 338 -2.09 -22.22 8.84
CA LYS A 338 -3.20 -22.93 9.50
C LYS A 338 -3.16 -22.71 11.02
N GLN A 339 -4.34 -22.60 11.63
CA GLN A 339 -4.54 -22.67 13.08
C GLN A 339 -5.76 -23.54 13.39
N THR A 340 -5.63 -24.41 14.37
CA THR A 340 -6.74 -25.27 14.86
C THR A 340 -7.31 -24.68 16.14
N ILE A 341 -8.63 -24.68 16.29
CA ILE A 341 -9.33 -24.35 17.54
C ILE A 341 -10.05 -25.61 18.02
N HIS A 342 -9.98 -25.88 19.31
CA HIS A 342 -10.58 -27.00 20.01
C HIS A 342 -11.78 -26.51 20.84
N TRP A 343 -12.99 -26.97 20.50
CA TRP A 343 -14.25 -26.39 21.03
C TRP A 343 -14.81 -27.11 22.26
N LYS A 344 -14.48 -28.39 22.41
CA LYS A 344 -14.87 -29.21 23.56
C LYS A 344 -13.63 -29.74 24.25
N ASP A 345 -13.60 -29.56 25.56
CA ASP A 345 -12.72 -30.32 26.43
C ASP A 345 -13.57 -31.45 27.02
N ASP A 346 -13.50 -32.64 26.42
CA ASP A 346 -14.19 -33.83 26.95
C ASP A 346 -13.44 -34.39 28.19
N SER A 347 -12.49 -33.66 28.78
CA SER A 347 -11.59 -34.18 29.83
C SER A 347 -12.18 -34.29 31.24
N ASP A 348 -13.40 -33.79 31.50
CA ASP A 348 -13.94 -33.71 32.87
C ASP A 348 -15.16 -34.63 33.13
N SER A 349 -15.47 -35.60 32.26
CA SER A 349 -16.57 -36.55 32.53
C SER A 349 -16.21 -37.76 33.41
N ASP A 350 -14.94 -37.95 33.76
CA ASP A 350 -14.49 -39.07 34.59
C ASP A 350 -14.11 -38.58 36.01
N SER A 351 -15.04 -37.88 36.66
CA SER A 351 -15.05 -37.73 38.12
C SER A 351 -15.77 -38.95 38.69
N ASP A 352 -14.97 -39.97 39.01
CA ASP A 352 -15.35 -41.22 39.64
C ASP A 352 -16.48 -41.06 40.67
N SER A 353 -17.61 -41.66 40.31
CA SER A 353 -18.68 -42.05 41.24
C SER A 353 -18.21 -43.25 42.06
N ASP A 354 -17.23 -43.06 42.95
CA ASP A 354 -16.96 -44.00 44.03
C ASP A 354 -17.80 -43.60 45.25
N SER A 355 -19.09 -43.94 45.16
CA SER A 355 -19.96 -44.10 46.34
C SER A 355 -19.73 -45.50 46.90
N ASP A 356 -18.78 -45.63 47.83
CA ASP A 356 -18.74 -46.79 48.71
C ASP A 356 -19.63 -46.56 49.94
N SER A 357 -20.45 -47.58 50.21
CA SER A 357 -21.52 -47.67 51.20
C SER A 357 -21.04 -48.03 52.61
#